data_AF-A0A0B6Y039-F1
#
_entry.id   AF-A0A0B6Y039-F1
#
_cell.length_a   1.000
_cell.length_b   1.000
_cell.length_c   1.000
_cell.angle_alpha   90.00
_cell.angle_beta   90.00
_cell.angle_gamma   90.00
#
_symmetry.space_group_name_H-M   'P 1'
#
loop_
_entity.id
_entity.type
_entity.pdbx_description
1 polymer ?
#
loop_
_entity_poly.entity_id
_entity_poly.type
_entity_poly.pdbx_seq_one_letter_code
_entity_poly.pdbx_strand_id
1 'polypeptide(L)'
;NLSQREKIESILAKSDCSEFSVDDILNFDKKCPDSARACAKIVQNIPQRYRWECVQPEDIPSCYTIVADCKKVSNRDKPPRPMNAFMIWAQGARRLINELCPKMQNALISEALGYYWR
;
A
#
# COMPACT_ATOMS: atom_id res chain seq x y z
N ASN A 1 -6.63 4.15 19.60
CA ASN A 1 -5.94 3.25 18.66
C ASN A 1 -6.88 2.11 18.35
N LEU A 2 -7.29 1.96 17.08
CA LEU A 2 -8.12 0.82 16.67
C LEU A 2 -7.34 -0.49 16.85
N SER A 3 -8.03 -1.52 17.33
CA SER A 3 -7.59 -2.91 17.36
C SER A 3 -7.26 -3.39 15.94
N GLN A 4 -6.39 -4.40 15.81
CA GLN A 4 -6.10 -5.02 14.52
C GLN A 4 -7.38 -5.57 13.86
N ARG A 5 -8.27 -6.17 14.66
CA ARG A 5 -9.57 -6.67 14.19
C ARG A 5 -10.42 -5.55 13.58
N GLU A 6 -10.55 -4.41 14.28
CA GLU A 6 -11.32 -3.26 13.79
C GLU A 6 -10.74 -2.67 12.49
N LYS A 7 -9.40 -2.68 12.34
CA LYS A 7 -8.75 -2.27 11.09
C LYS A 7 -9.09 -3.20 9.93
N ILE A 8 -9.02 -4.52 10.18
CA ILE A 8 -9.36 -5.52 9.17
C ILE A 8 -10.83 -5.38 8.76
N GLU A 9 -11.74 -5.24 9.72
CA GLU A 9 -13.16 -5.01 9.47
C GLU A 9 -13.39 -3.74 8.63
N SER A 10 -12.73 -2.64 8.98
CA SER A 10 -12.85 -1.40 8.21
C SER A 10 -12.34 -1.53 6.77
N ILE A 11 -11.32 -2.36 6.52
CA ILE A 11 -10.77 -2.59 5.18
C ILE A 11 -11.70 -3.51 4.38
N LEU A 12 -12.16 -4.61 4.99
CA LEU A 12 -13.12 -5.52 4.37
C LEU A 12 -14.42 -4.81 3.99
N ALA A 13 -14.91 -3.88 4.82
CA ALA A 13 -16.09 -3.09 4.51
C ALA A 13 -15.94 -2.17 3.27
N LYS A 14 -14.71 -1.86 2.87
CA LYS A 14 -14.40 -1.07 1.66
C LYS A 14 -13.98 -1.95 0.48
N SER A 15 -13.64 -3.21 0.75
CA SER A 15 -13.22 -4.18 -0.25
C SER A 15 -14.43 -4.71 -1.00
N ASP A 16 -14.21 -5.08 -2.25
CA ASP A 16 -15.15 -5.87 -3.06
C ASP A 16 -14.93 -7.39 -2.89
N CYS A 17 -13.93 -7.81 -2.11
CA CYS A 17 -13.60 -9.21 -1.86
C CYS A 17 -14.34 -9.76 -0.63
N SER A 18 -15.19 -10.76 -0.84
CA SER A 18 -15.95 -11.46 0.20
C SER A 18 -15.39 -12.85 0.55
N GLU A 19 -14.20 -13.21 0.05
CA GLU A 19 -13.61 -14.55 0.21
C GLU A 19 -12.93 -14.78 1.55
N PHE A 20 -12.61 -13.72 2.29
CA PHE A 20 -11.82 -13.81 3.52
C PHE A 20 -12.56 -13.19 4.70
N SER A 21 -12.64 -13.93 5.79
CA SER A 21 -13.10 -13.41 7.07
C SER A 21 -11.97 -12.71 7.82
N VAL A 22 -12.34 -11.98 8.86
CA VAL A 22 -11.39 -11.36 9.80
C VAL A 22 -10.44 -12.41 10.40
N ASP A 23 -10.98 -13.57 10.77
CA ASP A 23 -10.21 -14.63 11.43
C ASP A 23 -9.25 -15.32 10.46
N ASP A 24 -9.60 -15.44 9.17
CA ASP A 24 -8.66 -15.92 8.15
C ASP A 24 -7.45 -14.99 8.05
N ILE A 25 -7.68 -13.68 7.96
CA ILE A 25 -6.63 -12.67 7.80
C ILE A 25 -5.72 -12.59 9.02
N LEU A 26 -6.28 -12.73 10.23
CA LEU A 26 -5.48 -12.78 11.47
C LEU A 26 -4.52 -13.98 11.50
N ASN A 27 -4.87 -15.08 10.83
CA ASN A 27 -4.09 -16.31 10.77
C ASN A 27 -3.17 -16.42 9.54
N PHE A 28 -3.10 -15.39 8.70
CA PHE A 28 -2.21 -15.39 7.53
C PHE A 28 -0.73 -15.56 7.89
N ASP A 29 -0.05 -16.44 7.15
CA ASP A 29 1.38 -16.60 7.26
C ASP A 29 2.10 -15.48 6.48
N LYS A 30 2.89 -14.70 7.20
CA LYS A 30 3.67 -13.54 6.69
C LYS A 30 4.78 -13.91 5.72
N LYS A 31 5.11 -15.20 5.63
CA LYS A 31 6.11 -15.76 4.71
C LYS A 31 5.47 -16.52 3.55
N CYS A 32 4.15 -16.71 3.57
CA CYS A 32 3.44 -17.43 2.52
C CYS A 32 3.07 -16.48 1.36
N PRO A 33 3.47 -16.80 0.12
CA PRO A 33 3.07 -16.02 -1.06
C PRO A 33 1.56 -15.91 -1.23
N ASP A 34 0.80 -16.95 -0.90
CA ASP A 34 -0.65 -16.96 -1.06
C ASP A 34 -1.35 -16.02 -0.08
N SER A 35 -0.83 -15.88 1.14
CA SER A 35 -1.32 -14.86 2.08
C SER A 35 -1.06 -13.44 1.58
N ALA A 36 0.08 -13.20 0.93
CA ALA A 36 0.36 -11.90 0.29
C ALA A 36 -0.57 -11.64 -0.91
N ARG A 37 -0.87 -12.67 -1.71
CA ARG A 37 -1.86 -12.60 -2.81
C ARG A 37 -3.26 -12.33 -2.29
N ALA A 38 -3.70 -13.00 -1.23
CA ALA A 38 -4.98 -12.74 -0.58
C ALA A 38 -5.07 -11.29 -0.10
N CYS A 39 -4.05 -10.80 0.61
CA CYS A 39 -3.96 -9.39 1.00
C CYS A 39 -4.05 -8.43 -0.19
N ALA A 40 -3.33 -8.70 -1.28
CA ALA A 40 -3.38 -7.87 -2.48
C ALA A 40 -4.77 -7.90 -3.14
N LYS A 41 -5.41 -9.06 -3.21
CA LYS A 41 -6.78 -9.23 -3.71
C LYS A 41 -7.79 -8.41 -2.92
N ILE A 42 -7.69 -8.40 -1.60
CA ILE A 42 -8.58 -7.63 -0.72
C ILE A 42 -8.46 -6.13 -1.02
N VAL A 43 -7.26 -5.62 -1.30
CA VAL A 43 -7.03 -4.16 -1.38
C VAL A 43 -7.04 -3.60 -2.80
N GLN A 44 -7.04 -4.45 -3.84
CA GLN A 44 -6.75 -4.04 -5.23
C GLN A 44 -7.70 -2.94 -5.76
N ASN A 45 -8.98 -3.01 -5.41
CA ASN A 45 -10.03 -2.13 -5.92
C ASN A 45 -10.49 -1.09 -4.90
N ILE A 46 -9.84 -1.02 -3.73
CA ILE A 46 -10.19 -0.03 -2.71
C ILE A 46 -9.71 1.34 -3.19
N PRO A 47 -10.61 2.33 -3.38
CA PRO A 47 -10.24 3.66 -3.83
C PRO A 47 -9.24 4.29 -2.87
N GLN A 48 -8.13 4.80 -3.43
CA GLN A 48 -7.11 5.50 -2.68
C GLN A 48 -7.28 7.00 -2.86
N ARG A 49 -7.20 7.74 -1.75
CA ARG A 49 -7.16 9.20 -1.81
C ARG A 49 -5.74 9.66 -2.09
N TYR A 50 -5.54 10.35 -3.20
CA TYR A 50 -4.21 10.80 -3.61
C TYR A 50 -3.92 12.22 -3.13
N ARG A 51 -2.63 12.58 -3.03
CA ARG A 51 -2.23 13.87 -2.46
C ARG A 51 -2.74 15.06 -3.28
N TRP A 52 -2.77 14.94 -4.61
CA TRP A 52 -3.27 16.01 -5.49
C TRP A 52 -4.77 16.27 -5.34
N GLU A 53 -5.52 15.39 -4.67
CA GLU A 53 -6.92 15.63 -4.31
C GLU A 53 -7.06 16.44 -3.00
N CYS A 54 -5.96 16.64 -2.29
CA CYS A 54 -5.93 17.21 -0.93
C CYS A 54 -5.04 18.44 -0.79
N VAL A 55 -4.27 18.77 -1.82
CA VAL A 55 -3.22 19.78 -1.76
C VAL A 55 -3.27 20.59 -3.06
N GLN A 56 -3.23 21.92 -2.93
CA GLN A 56 -3.21 22.80 -4.09
C GLN A 56 -1.90 22.64 -4.87
N PRO A 57 -1.88 22.82 -6.20
CA PRO A 57 -0.69 22.59 -7.02
C PRO A 57 0.56 23.32 -6.54
N GLU A 58 0.41 24.49 -5.94
CA GLU A 58 1.50 25.34 -5.44
C GLU A 58 2.19 24.76 -4.19
N ASP A 59 1.45 23.95 -3.43
CA ASP A 59 1.91 23.27 -2.21
C ASP A 59 2.46 21.86 -2.47
N ILE A 60 2.46 21.41 -3.74
CA ILE A 60 3.06 20.13 -4.13
C ILE A 60 4.57 20.34 -4.29
N PRO A 61 5.42 19.71 -3.46
CA PRO A 61 6.86 19.80 -3.64
C PRO A 61 7.23 19.32 -5.06
N SER A 62 8.16 20.04 -5.71
CA SER A 62 8.63 19.76 -7.08
C SER A 62 9.06 18.30 -7.33
N CYS A 63 9.33 17.52 -6.28
CA CYS A 63 9.45 16.09 -6.34
C CYS A 63 8.21 15.42 -5.72
N TYR A 64 7.42 14.74 -6.56
CA TYR A 64 6.17 14.03 -6.28
C TYR A 64 6.21 12.94 -5.19
N THR A 65 7.26 12.87 -4.39
CA THR A 65 7.52 11.77 -3.47
C THR A 65 8.01 12.31 -2.13
N ILE A 66 7.24 12.07 -1.07
CA ILE A 66 7.68 12.14 0.34
C ILE A 66 8.97 11.36 0.63
N VAL A 67 9.42 10.51 -0.30
CA VAL A 67 10.69 9.77 -0.24
C VAL A 67 11.90 10.69 -0.43
N ALA A 68 11.72 11.86 -1.06
CA ALA A 68 12.79 12.85 -1.22
C ALA A 68 13.16 13.52 0.12
N ASP A 69 12.18 13.71 1.01
CA ASP A 69 12.42 14.26 2.36
C ASP A 69 13.11 13.25 3.29
N CYS A 70 13.05 11.94 2.97
CA CYS A 70 13.61 10.88 3.80
C CYS A 70 15.09 10.58 3.55
N LYS A 71 15.74 11.19 2.56
CA LYS A 71 17.16 10.91 2.28
C LYS A 71 17.95 12.20 2.46
N LYS A 72 18.97 12.12 3.34
CA LYS A 72 20.04 13.11 3.48
C LYS A 72 20.30 13.74 2.10
N VAL A 73 20.43 15.06 2.08
CA VAL A 73 20.89 15.90 0.96
C VAL A 73 22.32 15.49 0.58
N SER A 74 22.49 14.23 0.20
CA SER A 74 23.71 13.66 -0.30
C SER A 74 23.85 14.30 -1.66
N ASN A 75 24.94 15.03 -1.83
CA ASN A 75 25.50 15.66 -3.02
C ASN A 75 25.23 14.88 -4.32
N ARG A 76 23.98 14.87 -4.79
CA ARG A 76 23.56 14.18 -6.01
C ARG A 76 23.24 15.28 -6.99
N ASP A 77 24.11 15.43 -7.99
CA ASP A 77 23.95 16.37 -9.10
C ASP A 77 22.70 16.07 -9.98
N LYS A 78 21.88 15.09 -9.61
CA LYS A 78 20.74 14.61 -10.40
C LYS A 78 19.46 14.61 -9.56
N PRO A 79 18.35 15.15 -10.09
CA PRO A 79 17.06 15.10 -9.40
C PRO A 79 16.58 13.64 -9.24
N PRO A 80 15.79 13.35 -8.20
CA PRO A 80 15.20 12.03 -8.00
C PRO A 80 14.25 11.67 -9.16
N ARG A 81 14.09 10.37 -9.42
CA ARG A 81 13.10 9.88 -10.39
C ARG A 81 11.70 10.01 -9.78
N PRO A 82 10.69 10.48 -10.55
CA PRO A 82 9.31 10.44 -10.09
C PRO A 82 8.82 8.98 -9.95
N MET A 83 7.79 8.77 -9.13
CA MET A 83 7.13 7.46 -9.03
C MET A 83 6.36 7.17 -10.32
N ASN A 84 6.50 5.95 -10.85
CA ASN A 84 5.68 5.48 -11.96
C ASN A 84 4.24 5.18 -11.48
N ALA A 85 3.30 4.98 -12.42
CA ALA A 85 1.88 4.75 -12.12
C ALA A 85 1.67 3.58 -11.13
N PHE A 86 2.39 2.46 -11.33
CA PHE A 86 2.34 1.32 -10.42
C PHE A 86 2.81 1.67 -9.01
N MET A 87 3.90 2.42 -8.86
CA MET A 87 4.40 2.84 -7.54
C MET A 87 3.39 3.74 -6.81
N ILE A 88 2.68 4.61 -7.54
CA ILE A 88 1.65 5.50 -6.98
C ILE A 88 0.44 4.68 -6.51
N TRP A 89 -0.06 3.75 -7.34
CA TRP A 89 -1.15 2.85 -6.96
C TRP A 89 -0.75 1.93 -5.79
N ALA A 90 0.41 1.27 -5.90
CA ALA A 90 0.92 0.33 -4.89
C ALA A 90 1.20 1.00 -3.55
N GLN A 91 1.43 2.32 -3.50
CA GLN A 91 1.63 3.06 -2.25
C GLN A 91 0.42 2.96 -1.33
N GLY A 92 -0.79 3.18 -1.86
CA GLY A 92 -2.03 3.07 -1.11
C GLY A 92 -2.33 1.62 -0.72
N ALA A 93 -2.23 0.71 -1.69
CA ALA A 93 -2.44 -0.72 -1.46
C ALA A 93 -1.49 -1.29 -0.37
N ARG A 94 -0.21 -0.92 -0.39
CA ARG A 94 0.76 -1.31 0.64
C ARG A 94 0.40 -0.82 2.03
N ARG A 95 -0.13 0.41 2.16
CA ARG A 95 -0.58 0.92 3.46
C ARG A 95 -1.68 0.03 4.03
N LEU A 96 -2.67 -0.33 3.20
CA LEU A 96 -3.75 -1.22 3.60
C LEU A 96 -3.26 -2.63 3.94
N ILE A 97 -2.36 -3.21 3.13
CA ILE A 97 -1.77 -4.53 3.43
C ILE A 97 -1.02 -4.52 4.76
N ASN A 98 -0.32 -3.43 5.09
CA ASN A 98 0.36 -3.31 6.38
C ASN A 98 -0.62 -3.18 7.57
N GLU A 99 -1.83 -2.67 7.34
CA GLU A 99 -2.91 -2.67 8.34
C GLU A 99 -3.58 -4.04 8.48
N LEU A 100 -3.76 -4.78 7.39
CA LEU A 100 -4.29 -6.16 7.38
C LEU A 100 -3.32 -7.15 8.03
N CYS A 101 -2.09 -7.19 7.52
CA CYS A 101 -1.05 -8.13 7.92
C CYS A 101 0.28 -7.42 8.18
N PRO A 102 0.48 -6.88 9.40
CA PRO A 102 1.71 -6.20 9.76
C PRO A 102 2.93 -7.13 9.64
N LYS A 103 4.05 -6.59 9.15
CA LYS A 103 5.33 -7.30 8.97
C LYS A 103 5.32 -8.42 7.91
N MET A 104 4.36 -8.39 6.98
CA MET A 104 4.43 -9.20 5.76
C MET A 104 5.70 -8.84 4.95
N GLN A 105 6.36 -9.83 4.33
CA GLN A 105 7.60 -9.59 3.60
C GLN A 105 7.38 -8.70 2.37
N ASN A 106 8.14 -7.61 2.26
CA ASN A 106 8.01 -6.64 1.17
C ASN A 106 8.15 -7.25 -0.23
N ALA A 107 8.99 -8.28 -0.40
CA ALA A 107 9.14 -8.98 -1.67
C ALA A 107 7.84 -9.67 -2.11
N LEU A 108 7.17 -10.37 -1.19
CA LEU A 108 5.89 -11.04 -1.44
C LEU A 108 4.79 -10.02 -1.76
N ILE A 109 4.76 -8.89 -1.04
CA ILE A 109 3.82 -7.80 -1.32
C ILE A 109 4.05 -7.23 -2.73
N SER A 110 5.32 -6.97 -3.10
CA SER A 110 5.65 -6.46 -4.44
C SER A 110 5.20 -7.41 -5.54
N GLU A 111 5.45 -8.71 -5.37
CA GLU A 111 5.09 -9.75 -6.34
C GLU A 111 3.57 -9.85 -6.49
N ALA A 112 2.83 -9.91 -5.38
CA ALA A 112 1.38 -9.98 -5.37
C ALA A 112 0.73 -8.73 -5.99
N LEU A 113 1.19 -7.53 -5.62
CA LEU A 113 0.68 -6.28 -6.21
C LEU A 113 0.99 -6.19 -7.70
N GLY A 114 2.15 -6.65 -8.15
CA GLY A 114 2.49 -6.70 -9.57
C GLY A 114 1.62 -7.68 -10.37
N TYR A 115 1.12 -8.74 -9.72
CA TYR A 115 0.15 -9.66 -10.32
C TYR A 115 -1.20 -8.98 -10.58
N TYR A 116 -1.75 -8.28 -9.59
CA TYR A 116 -3.07 -7.62 -9.67
C TYR A 116 -3.07 -6.26 -10.39
N TRP A 117 -1.90 -5.67 -10.65
CA TRP A 117 -1.79 -4.43 -11.42
C TRP A 117 -1.99 -4.62 -12.94
N ARG A 118 -1.75 -5.83 -13.45
CA ARG A 118 -1.88 -6.15 -14.88
C ARG A 118 -3.32 -6.18 -15.31
#